data_AF-A0A179H8W7-F1
#
_entry.id   AF-A0A179H8W7-F1
#
_cell.length_a   1.000
_cell.length_b   1.000
_cell.length_c   1.000
_cell.angle_alpha   90.00
_cell.angle_beta   90.00
_cell.angle_gamma   90.00
#
_symmetry.space_group_name_H-M   'P 1'
#
loop_
_entity.id
_entity.type
_entity.pdbx_description
1 polymer ?
#
loop_
_entity_poly.entity_id
_entity_poly.type
_entity_poly.pdbx_seq_one_letter_code
_entity_poly.pdbx_strand_id
1 'polypeptide(L)'
;MATVSSNMIDVKKMRYTGPALAAFKAFTTDSHEHLGGTCEHNDGVEAAEEAKIYERPWTKTEYERPPAEVPGSGRNIGEYPLTSELSPWVRSAISNYQPSEQTEELVKPFAAWFHDLIDKERLSDSGLHDFNLIELSYQLTLEVGAALLLAADSTDCPVSIQSEYHSSKAANDEHFVAWGRLLTGLDCDPPIIVLFPFYLMMCQAFTLEPNTQQADYVYSALTGVDWAKGKDEFNNRLKAFENLARSAVPELDDRRSGQDRSFWRITQGYVRAMNDCENARTFKAPRKARIDHDLDHDLIIAVRGIDTIGSAYMCSDGASWFDNAGIDSLIGSGLANDVMDLDIDIKTGETRNLLRLLYPDGLTLKESMRTLSTILSGQLCEYFRGHRRARFDGREDGRVAATSPAYSFCRSRHRRIFATLEKYTRRYPDFWQWTWEILHMAKEQVTESGLAEPLVCSLKRAISRKSLPDSARSKFYDSFYALIQDGTKQMEVRKPLGVSEDLAPILREMHSLWHEQLLTATEPGWGDRFDARSDALLGLAGEILAARNAPKEDMYKFAIAWGRLSMTLPFVAYHTIDAIIMAYGLAE
;
A
#
# COMPACT_ATOMS: atom_id res chain seq x y z
N MET A 1 -3.62 -36.59 -19.13
CA MET A 1 -3.54 -35.90 -17.83
C MET A 1 -2.08 -35.58 -17.59
N ALA A 2 -1.69 -34.32 -17.85
CA ALA A 2 -0.36 -33.86 -17.49
C ALA A 2 -0.33 -33.70 -15.97
N THR A 3 0.64 -34.34 -15.31
CA THR A 3 0.94 -34.10 -13.90
C THR A 3 1.25 -32.62 -13.71
N VAL A 4 0.38 -31.91 -12.99
CA VAL A 4 0.63 -30.55 -12.52
C VAL A 4 1.89 -30.61 -11.68
N SER A 5 3.01 -30.08 -12.18
CA SER A 5 4.21 -29.92 -11.36
C SER A 5 3.83 -29.02 -10.19
N SER A 6 4.09 -29.46 -8.97
CA SER A 6 3.98 -28.63 -7.78
C SER A 6 4.91 -27.43 -7.95
N ASN A 7 4.40 -26.30 -8.43
CA ASN A 7 5.14 -25.05 -8.51
C ASN A 7 5.21 -24.45 -7.09
N MET A 8 5.94 -25.13 -6.21
CA MET A 8 6.26 -24.61 -4.90
C MET A 8 7.11 -23.35 -5.05
N ILE A 9 6.72 -22.34 -4.28
CA ILE A 9 7.41 -21.07 -4.11
C ILE A 9 8.87 -21.31 -3.71
N ASP A 10 9.82 -21.02 -4.60
CA ASP A 10 11.25 -21.13 -4.28
C ASP A 10 11.76 -19.85 -3.62
N VAL A 11 11.30 -19.63 -2.39
CA VAL A 11 11.76 -18.53 -1.52
C VAL A 11 13.28 -18.52 -1.32
N LYS A 12 13.98 -19.63 -1.61
CA LYS A 12 15.44 -19.72 -1.47
C LYS A 12 16.21 -19.00 -2.57
N LYS A 13 15.55 -18.59 -3.66
CA LYS A 13 16.16 -17.75 -4.69
C LYS A 13 16.39 -16.32 -4.24
N MET A 14 15.67 -15.82 -3.22
CA MET A 14 15.90 -14.49 -2.66
C MET A 14 17.31 -14.39 -2.07
N ARG A 15 18.14 -13.50 -2.64
CA ARG A 15 19.52 -13.30 -2.21
C ARG A 15 19.63 -12.12 -1.26
N TYR A 16 20.17 -12.37 -0.08
CA TYR A 16 20.52 -11.38 0.92
C TYR A 16 22.04 -11.35 1.10
N THR A 17 22.59 -10.20 1.52
CA THR A 17 23.99 -10.14 1.92
C THR A 17 24.24 -11.05 3.13
N GLY A 18 25.48 -11.50 3.32
CA GLY A 18 25.83 -12.34 4.48
C GLY A 18 25.36 -11.76 5.82
N PRO A 19 25.66 -10.48 6.13
CA PRO A 19 25.16 -9.81 7.33
C PRO A 19 23.63 -9.73 7.42
N ALA A 20 22.94 -9.40 6.32
CA ALA A 20 21.48 -9.34 6.31
C ALA A 20 20.83 -10.70 6.57
N LEU A 21 21.37 -11.77 5.96
CA LEU A 21 20.91 -13.14 6.22
C LEU A 21 21.18 -13.58 7.66
N ALA A 22 22.31 -13.17 8.24
CA ALA A 22 22.61 -13.43 9.64
C ALA A 22 21.63 -12.71 10.57
N ALA A 23 21.30 -11.44 10.29
CA ALA A 23 20.30 -10.69 11.04
C ALA A 23 18.92 -11.37 11.01
N PHE A 24 18.49 -11.89 9.86
CA PHE A 24 17.26 -12.70 9.80
C PHE A 24 17.34 -13.94 10.67
N LYS A 25 18.41 -14.71 10.58
CA LYS A 25 18.54 -15.96 11.35
C LYS A 25 18.61 -15.72 12.86
N ALA A 26 19.16 -14.58 13.28
CA ALA A 26 19.28 -14.22 14.68
C ALA A 26 17.96 -13.73 15.30
N PHE A 27 17.09 -13.09 14.50
CA PHE A 27 15.75 -12.73 14.95
C PHE A 27 14.91 -14.01 15.15
N THR A 28 14.12 -14.10 16.21
CA THR A 28 13.16 -15.19 16.46
C THR A 28 11.75 -14.62 16.53
N THR A 29 10.83 -15.21 15.77
CA THR A 29 9.41 -14.81 15.69
C THR A 29 8.62 -15.20 16.94
N ASP A 30 9.13 -16.14 17.74
CA ASP A 30 8.56 -16.50 19.05
C ASP A 30 8.51 -15.32 20.04
N SER A 31 9.18 -14.21 19.74
CA SER A 31 9.09 -12.96 20.50
C SER A 31 7.73 -12.25 20.39
N HIS A 32 6.84 -12.67 19.49
CA HIS A 32 5.46 -12.17 19.40
C HIS A 32 4.64 -12.48 20.66
N GLU A 33 4.92 -13.59 21.36
CA GLU A 33 4.24 -13.94 22.63
C GLU A 33 4.66 -13.05 23.81
N HIS A 34 5.77 -12.30 23.69
CA HIS A 34 6.30 -11.48 24.79
C HIS A 34 6.07 -9.97 24.64
N LEU A 35 5.57 -9.49 23.50
CA LEU A 35 5.19 -8.09 23.32
C LEU A 35 3.68 -7.83 23.36
N GLY A 36 2.86 -8.89 23.49
CA GLY A 36 1.41 -8.84 23.77
C GLY A 36 1.04 -8.22 25.13
N GLY A 37 1.84 -7.27 25.62
CA GLY A 37 1.60 -6.52 26.86
C GLY A 37 2.38 -5.20 26.95
N THR A 38 2.89 -4.63 25.84
CA THR A 38 3.68 -3.38 25.89
C THR A 38 3.11 -2.21 25.08
N CYS A 39 2.19 -2.46 24.16
CA CYS A 39 1.27 -1.40 23.75
C CYS A 39 0.09 -1.47 24.71
N GLU A 40 -0.32 -0.33 25.27
CA GLU A 40 -1.61 -0.22 25.95
C GLU A 40 -2.69 -0.47 24.89
N HIS A 41 -3.03 -1.74 24.68
CA HIS A 41 -4.26 -2.15 24.04
C HIS A 41 -5.29 -2.30 25.15
N ASN A 42 -6.52 -1.87 24.89
CA ASN A 42 -7.65 -2.21 25.75
C ASN A 42 -8.00 -3.69 25.53
N ASP A 43 -7.14 -4.59 26.01
CA ASP A 43 -7.28 -6.05 25.89
C ASP A 43 -8.30 -6.63 26.90
N GLY A 44 -9.16 -5.79 27.47
CA GLY A 44 -10.09 -6.14 28.53
C GLY A 44 -11.47 -6.59 28.07
N VAL A 45 -11.57 -7.38 26.99
CA VAL A 45 -12.87 -7.71 26.39
C VAL A 45 -13.28 -9.17 26.61
N GLU A 46 -14.26 -9.37 27.50
CA GLU A 46 -14.99 -10.61 27.73
C GLU A 46 -15.98 -10.93 26.60
N ALA A 47 -16.45 -12.18 26.55
CA ALA A 47 -17.43 -12.73 25.59
C ALA A 47 -18.76 -11.96 25.44
N ALA A 48 -19.04 -10.95 26.26
CA ALA A 48 -20.22 -10.09 26.16
C ALA A 48 -20.15 -9.11 24.96
N GLU A 49 -18.96 -8.80 24.44
CA GLU A 49 -18.81 -7.84 23.33
C GLU A 49 -18.93 -8.47 21.93
N GLU A 50 -18.71 -9.79 21.78
CA GLU A 50 -18.99 -10.48 20.52
C GLU A 50 -20.44 -10.27 20.08
N ALA A 51 -21.39 -10.20 21.03
CA ALA A 51 -22.80 -9.95 20.76
C ALA A 51 -23.06 -8.62 20.02
N LYS A 52 -22.32 -7.54 20.29
CA LYS A 52 -22.56 -6.21 19.70
C LYS A 52 -22.19 -6.15 18.21
N ILE A 53 -21.17 -6.89 17.78
CA ILE A 53 -20.80 -6.99 16.37
C ILE A 53 -21.97 -7.63 15.59
N TYR A 54 -22.58 -8.68 16.14
CA TYR A 54 -23.68 -9.42 15.49
C TYR A 54 -25.04 -8.69 15.51
N GLU A 55 -25.18 -7.60 16.26
CA GLU A 55 -26.40 -6.78 16.28
C GLU A 55 -26.54 -5.86 15.06
N ARG A 56 -25.46 -5.67 14.28
CA ARG A 56 -25.45 -4.81 13.10
C ARG A 56 -26.43 -5.31 12.02
N PRO A 57 -27.05 -4.42 11.22
CA PRO A 57 -28.06 -4.83 10.23
C PRO A 57 -27.54 -5.83 9.18
N TRP A 58 -26.30 -5.70 8.73
CA TRP A 58 -25.67 -6.58 7.71
C TRP A 58 -24.99 -7.82 8.28
N THR A 59 -24.83 -7.95 9.60
CA THR A 59 -24.24 -9.17 10.22
C THR A 59 -25.30 -10.23 10.52
N LYS A 60 -26.57 -9.95 10.26
CA LYS A 60 -27.70 -10.88 10.47
C LYS A 60 -27.88 -11.78 9.25
N THR A 61 -26.95 -12.70 9.03
CA THR A 61 -27.05 -13.70 7.96
C THR A 61 -27.15 -15.11 8.53
N GLU A 62 -28.24 -15.80 8.17
CA GLU A 62 -28.49 -17.23 8.47
C GLU A 62 -27.68 -18.19 7.56
N TYR A 63 -26.53 -17.74 7.05
CA TYR A 63 -25.76 -18.49 6.06
C TYR A 63 -24.64 -19.30 6.73
N GLU A 64 -24.79 -20.62 6.73
CA GLU A 64 -23.70 -21.53 7.12
C GLU A 64 -22.69 -21.63 5.98
N ARG A 65 -21.43 -21.30 6.28
CA ARG A 65 -20.33 -21.39 5.33
C ARG A 65 -20.16 -22.83 4.81
N PRO A 66 -20.16 -23.08 3.49
CA PRO A 66 -19.88 -24.40 2.95
C PRO A 66 -18.43 -24.81 3.26
N PRO A 67 -18.14 -26.13 3.41
CA PRO A 67 -16.77 -26.60 3.59
C PRO A 67 -15.88 -26.13 2.43
N ALA A 68 -14.72 -25.55 2.75
CA ALA A 68 -13.81 -25.05 1.72
C ALA A 68 -13.31 -26.18 0.82
N GLU A 69 -13.57 -26.11 -0.48
CA GLU A 69 -12.89 -26.97 -1.44
C GLU A 69 -11.43 -26.54 -1.54
N VAL A 70 -10.48 -27.45 -1.24
CA VAL A 70 -9.04 -27.18 -1.35
C VAL A 70 -8.76 -26.86 -2.83
N PRO A 71 -8.31 -25.65 -3.20
CA PRO A 71 -7.76 -25.51 -4.53
C PRO A 71 -6.55 -26.43 -4.60
N GLY A 72 -6.46 -27.28 -5.63
CA GLY A 72 -5.25 -28.06 -5.92
C GLY A 72 -4.07 -27.18 -6.35
N SER A 73 -3.98 -25.95 -5.84
CA SER A 73 -2.94 -24.99 -6.18
C SER A 73 -1.63 -25.42 -5.53
N GLY A 74 -0.58 -25.52 -6.34
CA GLY A 74 0.76 -25.91 -5.89
C GLY A 74 1.49 -24.83 -5.08
N ARG A 75 0.80 -23.79 -4.61
CA ARG A 75 1.39 -22.70 -3.82
C ARG A 75 1.31 -23.03 -2.34
N ASN A 76 2.45 -22.97 -1.64
CA ASN A 76 2.48 -23.04 -0.18
C ASN A 76 2.17 -21.65 0.39
N ILE A 77 0.89 -21.33 0.49
CA ILE A 77 0.36 -20.11 1.11
C ILE A 77 0.14 -20.28 2.63
N GLY A 78 0.85 -21.24 3.26
CA GLY A 78 0.59 -21.70 4.62
C GLY A 78 -0.53 -22.75 4.66
N GLU A 79 -0.84 -23.27 5.86
CA GLU A 79 -2.03 -24.09 6.09
C GLU A 79 -3.29 -23.26 5.83
N TYR A 80 -3.74 -23.27 4.58
CA TYR A 80 -4.99 -22.71 4.04
C TYR A 80 -5.19 -21.18 4.13
N PRO A 81 -5.52 -20.51 2.99
CA PRO A 81 -5.72 -19.07 2.91
C PRO A 81 -7.19 -18.73 3.18
N LEU A 82 -7.72 -19.11 4.34
CA LEU A 82 -9.00 -18.56 4.78
C LEU A 82 -8.68 -17.24 5.46
N THR A 83 -9.41 -16.17 5.15
CA THR A 83 -9.53 -14.98 6.02
C THR A 83 -9.25 -15.37 7.47
N SER A 84 -8.05 -15.05 7.97
CA SER A 84 -7.65 -15.46 9.31
C SER A 84 -8.59 -14.81 10.32
N GLU A 85 -8.69 -15.37 11.52
CA GLU A 85 -9.42 -14.68 12.58
C GLU A 85 -8.95 -13.22 12.68
N LEU A 86 -9.92 -12.33 12.83
CA LEU A 86 -9.63 -10.93 13.03
C LEU A 86 -8.75 -10.80 14.27
N SER A 87 -7.65 -10.07 14.10
CA SER A 87 -6.73 -9.69 15.17
C SER A 87 -7.49 -9.27 16.43
N PRO A 88 -7.10 -9.76 17.63
CA PRO A 88 -7.82 -9.43 18.87
C PRO A 88 -7.96 -7.93 19.14
N TRP A 89 -6.91 -7.14 18.89
CA TRP A 89 -6.95 -5.70 19.11
C TRP A 89 -7.86 -5.00 18.09
N VAL A 90 -7.89 -5.49 16.84
CA VAL A 90 -8.83 -4.99 15.83
C VAL A 90 -10.24 -5.32 16.25
N ARG A 91 -10.52 -6.59 16.64
CA ARG A 91 -11.84 -7.01 17.13
C ARG A 91 -12.31 -6.11 18.28
N SER A 92 -11.44 -5.81 19.25
CA SER A 92 -11.73 -4.89 20.36
C SER A 92 -12.07 -3.47 19.85
N ALA A 93 -11.31 -2.93 18.90
CA ALA A 93 -11.57 -1.61 18.31
C ALA A 93 -12.93 -1.56 17.57
N ILE A 94 -13.26 -2.61 16.80
CA ILE A 94 -14.54 -2.71 16.07
C ILE A 94 -15.72 -2.82 17.04
N SER A 95 -15.63 -3.69 18.06
CA SER A 95 -16.71 -3.91 19.04
C SER A 95 -17.11 -2.64 19.80
N ASN A 96 -16.14 -1.75 20.02
CA ASN A 96 -16.34 -0.51 20.77
C ASN A 96 -16.81 0.66 19.92
N TYR A 97 -16.77 0.54 18.58
CA TYR A 97 -17.21 1.58 17.68
C TYR A 97 -18.74 1.62 17.55
N GLN A 98 -19.30 2.83 17.60
CA GLN A 98 -20.68 3.11 17.23
C GLN A 98 -20.71 4.31 16.29
N PRO A 99 -21.27 4.18 15.08
CA PRO A 99 -21.42 5.31 14.17
C PRO A 99 -22.41 6.33 14.75
N SER A 100 -22.21 7.60 14.39
CA SER A 100 -23.18 8.65 14.71
C SER A 100 -24.42 8.51 13.81
N GLU A 101 -25.55 9.08 14.22
CA GLU A 101 -26.77 9.12 13.38
C GLU A 101 -26.49 9.74 12.00
N GLN A 102 -25.67 10.79 11.93
CA GLN A 102 -25.28 11.42 10.67
C GLN A 102 -24.44 10.50 9.79
N THR A 103 -23.56 9.69 10.39
CA THR A 103 -22.75 8.69 9.69
C THR A 103 -23.65 7.60 9.12
N GLU A 104 -24.59 7.08 9.93
CA GLU A 104 -25.55 6.05 9.50
C GLU A 104 -26.43 6.56 8.35
N GLU A 105 -26.95 7.79 8.44
CA GLU A 105 -27.76 8.41 7.38
C GLU A 105 -27.00 8.54 6.06
N LEU A 106 -25.73 8.96 6.12
CA LEU A 106 -24.89 9.12 4.94
C LEU A 106 -24.56 7.77 4.28
N VAL A 107 -24.21 6.75 5.08
CA VAL A 107 -23.67 5.49 4.57
C VAL A 107 -24.75 4.51 4.11
N LYS A 108 -25.97 4.61 4.67
CA LYS A 108 -27.09 3.67 4.46
C LYS A 108 -27.31 3.21 3.01
N PRO A 109 -27.43 4.09 1.99
CA PRO A 109 -27.68 3.63 0.62
C PRO A 109 -26.52 2.82 0.03
N PHE A 110 -25.28 3.15 0.40
CA PHE A 110 -24.08 2.49 -0.12
C PHE A 110 -23.83 1.16 0.58
N ALA A 111 -24.00 1.12 1.90
CA ALA A 111 -23.91 -0.10 2.71
C ALA A 111 -24.95 -1.15 2.27
N ALA A 112 -26.19 -0.72 2.01
CA ALA A 112 -27.26 -1.60 1.53
C ALA A 112 -26.94 -2.19 0.14
N TRP A 113 -26.48 -1.34 -0.80
CA TRP A 113 -26.07 -1.82 -2.12
C TRP A 113 -24.90 -2.81 -2.05
N PHE A 114 -23.93 -2.55 -1.16
CA PHE A 114 -22.77 -3.42 -0.98
C PHE A 114 -23.15 -4.76 -0.36
N HIS A 115 -24.05 -4.77 0.63
CA HIS A 115 -24.62 -5.99 1.20
C HIS A 115 -25.32 -6.84 0.13
N ASP A 116 -26.17 -6.23 -0.69
CA ASP A 116 -26.86 -6.91 -1.80
C ASP A 116 -25.89 -7.50 -2.86
N LEU A 117 -24.69 -6.92 -2.98
CA LEU A 117 -23.64 -7.46 -3.84
C LEU A 117 -23.03 -8.70 -3.21
N ILE A 118 -22.68 -8.66 -1.92
CA ILE A 118 -22.10 -9.82 -1.21
C ILE A 118 -23.12 -10.97 -1.14
N ASP A 119 -24.39 -10.69 -0.92
CA ASP A 119 -25.45 -11.72 -0.92
C ASP A 119 -25.55 -12.47 -2.25
N LYS A 120 -25.28 -11.80 -3.37
CA LYS A 120 -25.21 -12.46 -4.67
C LYS A 120 -23.98 -13.34 -4.79
N GLU A 121 -22.83 -12.90 -4.26
CA GLU A 121 -21.59 -13.69 -4.23
C GLU A 121 -21.74 -14.95 -3.35
N ARG A 122 -22.46 -14.85 -2.22
CA ARG A 122 -22.79 -15.98 -1.33
C ARG A 122 -23.56 -17.10 -2.04
N LEU A 123 -24.34 -16.81 -3.08
CA LEU A 123 -25.07 -17.82 -3.86
C LEU A 123 -24.14 -18.75 -4.67
N SER A 124 -22.89 -18.34 -4.85
CA SER A 124 -21.85 -19.06 -5.59
C SER A 124 -20.60 -19.31 -4.74
N ASP A 125 -20.72 -19.21 -3.41
CA ASP A 125 -19.62 -19.39 -2.47
C ASP A 125 -18.97 -20.77 -2.63
N SER A 126 -17.66 -20.79 -2.86
CA SER A 126 -16.88 -22.03 -2.91
C SER A 126 -16.38 -22.48 -1.53
N GLY A 127 -16.72 -21.73 -0.48
CA GLY A 127 -16.20 -21.87 0.87
C GLY A 127 -14.77 -21.35 1.04
N LEU A 128 -14.15 -20.77 -0.01
CA LEU A 128 -12.77 -20.29 0.03
C LEU A 128 -12.62 -19.02 0.88
N HIS A 129 -13.67 -18.20 0.97
CA HIS A 129 -13.64 -16.92 1.66
C HIS A 129 -14.62 -16.90 2.83
N ASP A 130 -14.27 -16.25 3.93
CA ASP A 130 -15.26 -15.85 4.92
C ASP A 130 -15.89 -14.53 4.50
N PHE A 131 -16.97 -14.62 3.72
CA PHE A 131 -17.68 -13.43 3.28
C PHE A 131 -18.30 -12.63 4.44
N ASN A 132 -18.56 -13.25 5.59
CA ASN A 132 -19.10 -12.52 6.74
C ASN A 132 -18.02 -11.64 7.37
N LEU A 133 -16.81 -12.18 7.53
CA LEU A 133 -15.68 -11.40 8.04
C LEU A 133 -15.23 -10.32 7.04
N ILE A 134 -15.22 -10.63 5.74
CA ILE A 134 -14.92 -9.65 4.69
C ILE A 134 -15.97 -8.53 4.68
N GLU A 135 -17.25 -8.89 4.72
CA GLU A 135 -18.34 -7.92 4.78
C GLU A 135 -18.21 -7.04 6.02
N LEU A 136 -18.02 -7.62 7.20
CA LEU A 136 -17.84 -6.89 8.45
C LEU A 136 -16.71 -5.86 8.32
N SER A 137 -15.56 -6.29 7.80
CA SER A 137 -14.38 -5.44 7.65
C SER A 137 -14.65 -4.26 6.70
N TYR A 138 -15.24 -4.52 5.53
CA TYR A 138 -15.50 -3.46 4.54
C TYR A 138 -16.67 -2.55 4.90
N GLN A 139 -17.75 -3.07 5.49
CA GLN A 139 -18.86 -2.25 5.96
C GLN A 139 -18.41 -1.30 7.07
N LEU A 140 -17.63 -1.79 8.05
CA LEU A 140 -17.07 -0.91 9.07
C LEU A 140 -16.15 0.15 8.46
N THR A 141 -15.29 -0.25 7.52
CA THR A 141 -14.37 0.69 6.87
C THR A 141 -15.15 1.78 6.12
N LEU A 142 -16.27 1.41 5.48
CA LEU A 142 -17.19 2.35 4.82
C LEU A 142 -17.85 3.30 5.83
N GLU A 143 -18.31 2.82 6.98
CA GLU A 143 -18.87 3.65 8.07
C GLU A 143 -17.84 4.65 8.61
N VAL A 144 -16.65 4.16 8.95
CA VAL A 144 -15.56 5.00 9.48
C VAL A 144 -15.11 6.01 8.42
N GLY A 145 -14.99 5.60 7.16
CA GLY A 145 -14.72 6.50 6.04
C GLY A 145 -15.76 7.62 5.94
N ALA A 146 -17.04 7.30 6.07
CA ALA A 146 -18.11 8.30 6.12
C ALA A 146 -18.01 9.24 7.33
N ALA A 147 -17.66 8.72 8.52
CA ALA A 147 -17.42 9.55 9.70
C ALA A 147 -16.24 10.51 9.51
N LEU A 148 -15.15 10.06 8.88
CA LEU A 148 -13.99 10.89 8.54
C LEU A 148 -14.32 11.99 7.51
N LEU A 149 -15.16 11.67 6.51
CA LEU A 149 -15.66 12.67 5.56
C LEU A 149 -16.48 13.75 6.27
N LEU A 150 -17.39 13.37 7.17
CA LEU A 150 -18.20 14.31 7.95
C LEU A 150 -17.34 15.16 8.89
N ALA A 151 -16.34 14.56 9.55
CA ALA A 151 -15.38 15.25 10.38
C ALA A 151 -14.59 16.30 9.58
N ALA A 152 -14.08 15.94 8.41
CA ALA A 152 -13.39 16.84 7.50
C ALA A 152 -14.30 17.99 7.01
N ASP A 153 -15.57 17.69 6.73
CA ASP A 153 -16.57 18.65 6.23
C ASP A 153 -16.90 19.76 7.25
N SER A 154 -16.70 19.47 8.54
CA SER A 154 -16.90 20.43 9.63
C SER A 154 -15.88 21.57 9.66
N THR A 155 -14.85 21.53 8.81
CA THR A 155 -13.77 22.52 8.82
C THR A 155 -14.22 23.94 8.45
N ASP A 156 -13.68 24.92 9.18
CA ASP A 156 -13.82 26.35 8.90
C ASP A 156 -12.77 26.88 7.90
N CYS A 157 -11.72 26.10 7.61
CA CYS A 157 -10.61 26.52 6.74
C CYS A 157 -10.38 25.48 5.63
N PRO A 158 -11.29 25.39 4.65
CA PRO A 158 -11.17 24.44 3.56
C PRO A 158 -10.07 24.84 2.57
N VAL A 159 -9.50 23.84 1.91
CA VAL A 159 -8.69 24.03 0.69
C VAL A 159 -9.61 24.23 -0.53
N SER A 160 -9.12 24.91 -1.57
CA SER A 160 -9.73 24.79 -2.91
C SER A 160 -9.20 23.52 -3.57
N ILE A 161 -10.09 22.55 -3.79
CA ILE A 161 -9.73 21.24 -4.33
C ILE A 161 -9.13 21.39 -5.74
N GLN A 162 -7.92 20.84 -5.90
CA GLN A 162 -7.20 20.80 -7.17
C GLN A 162 -7.49 19.49 -7.89
N SER A 163 -8.63 19.43 -8.59
CA SER A 163 -9.09 18.22 -9.30
C SER A 163 -8.15 17.68 -10.40
N GLU A 164 -7.18 18.48 -10.83
CA GLU A 164 -6.17 18.12 -11.83
C GLU A 164 -5.21 17.01 -11.38
N TYR A 165 -5.04 16.80 -10.07
CA TYR A 165 -4.18 15.73 -9.54
C TYR A 165 -4.92 14.38 -9.33
N HIS A 166 -6.25 14.35 -9.44
CA HIS A 166 -7.08 13.14 -9.26
C HIS A 166 -8.01 12.82 -10.45
N SER A 167 -8.19 13.74 -11.40
CA SER A 167 -9.08 13.49 -12.54
C SER A 167 -8.34 12.81 -13.68
N SER A 168 -9.03 11.85 -14.30
CA SER A 168 -9.12 11.53 -15.73
C SER A 168 -8.56 12.49 -16.81
N LYS A 169 -8.15 13.72 -16.49
CA LYS A 169 -7.41 14.64 -17.37
C LYS A 169 -5.91 14.66 -17.12
N ALA A 170 -5.42 13.85 -16.19
CA ALA A 170 -4.01 13.67 -15.95
C ALA A 170 -3.41 12.85 -17.11
N ALA A 171 -3.05 13.58 -18.18
CA ALA A 171 -2.12 13.11 -19.20
C ALA A 171 -0.73 12.93 -18.53
N ASN A 172 0.11 12.02 -19.07
CA ASN A 172 1.51 11.71 -18.69
C ASN A 172 1.79 10.26 -18.20
N ASP A 173 0.79 9.38 -18.13
CA ASP A 173 1.00 7.95 -17.84
C ASP A 173 1.40 7.12 -19.07
N GLU A 174 1.73 7.73 -20.21
CA GLU A 174 2.11 7.02 -21.43
C GLU A 174 3.35 6.13 -21.22
N HIS A 175 4.18 6.46 -20.23
CA HIS A 175 5.32 5.65 -19.82
C HIS A 175 4.91 4.24 -19.33
N PHE A 176 3.66 4.03 -18.93
CA PHE A 176 3.13 2.71 -18.58
C PHE A 176 2.61 1.90 -19.76
N VAL A 177 2.46 2.46 -20.96
CA VAL A 177 1.83 1.74 -22.09
C VAL A 177 2.57 0.43 -22.42
N ALA A 178 3.91 0.47 -22.44
CA ALA A 178 4.72 -0.73 -22.67
C ALA A 178 4.53 -1.77 -21.55
N TRP A 179 4.39 -1.31 -20.30
CA TRP A 179 4.10 -2.16 -19.15
C TRP A 179 2.70 -2.78 -19.21
N GLY A 180 1.69 -2.03 -19.64
CA GLY A 180 0.32 -2.54 -19.80
C GLY A 180 0.26 -3.71 -20.76
N ARG A 181 0.89 -3.56 -21.94
CA ARG A 181 1.04 -4.64 -22.92
C ARG A 181 1.82 -5.81 -22.38
N LEU A 182 2.96 -5.54 -21.73
CA LEU A 182 3.84 -6.58 -21.19
C LEU A 182 3.15 -7.43 -20.11
N LEU A 183 2.38 -6.80 -19.21
CA LEU A 183 1.77 -7.46 -18.05
C LEU A 183 0.43 -8.12 -18.39
N THR A 184 -0.40 -7.45 -19.19
CA THR A 184 -1.78 -7.89 -19.46
C THR A 184 -1.97 -8.49 -20.85
N GLY A 185 -1.04 -8.27 -21.78
CA GLY A 185 -1.23 -8.59 -23.20
C GLY A 185 -2.21 -7.66 -23.93
N LEU A 186 -2.70 -6.60 -23.28
CA LEU A 186 -3.68 -5.66 -23.82
C LEU A 186 -3.09 -4.26 -23.98
N ASP A 187 -3.67 -3.51 -24.92
CA ASP A 187 -3.49 -2.06 -24.99
C ASP A 187 -4.34 -1.40 -23.89
N CYS A 188 -3.70 -1.09 -22.76
CA CYS A 188 -4.34 -0.42 -21.64
C CYS A 188 -4.54 1.08 -21.93
N ASP A 189 -5.77 1.47 -22.22
CA ASP A 189 -6.16 2.87 -22.45
C ASP A 189 -7.41 3.25 -21.63
N PRO A 190 -7.33 4.15 -20.63
CA PRO A 190 -6.19 5.01 -20.29
C PRO A 190 -5.02 4.27 -19.60
N PRO A 191 -3.75 4.67 -19.82
CA PRO A 191 -2.58 3.97 -19.27
C PRO A 191 -2.52 3.87 -17.75
N ILE A 192 -3.19 4.77 -17.03
CA ILE A 192 -3.25 4.78 -15.56
C ILE A 192 -3.71 3.46 -14.95
N ILE A 193 -4.53 2.68 -15.67
CA ILE A 193 -5.01 1.36 -15.22
C ILE A 193 -3.88 0.32 -15.05
N VAL A 194 -2.71 0.58 -15.62
CA VAL A 194 -1.51 -0.29 -15.53
C VAL A 194 -0.87 -0.25 -14.14
N LEU A 195 -1.20 0.74 -13.31
CA LEU A 195 -0.68 0.86 -11.94
C LEU A 195 -0.94 -0.40 -11.09
N PHE A 196 -2.15 -0.96 -11.16
CA PHE A 196 -2.56 -2.14 -10.40
C PHE A 196 -1.82 -3.43 -10.83
N PRO A 197 -1.75 -3.80 -12.13
CA PRO A 197 -0.95 -4.95 -12.54
C PRO A 197 0.55 -4.75 -12.28
N PHE A 198 1.06 -3.51 -12.35
CA PHE A 198 2.45 -3.22 -11.98
C PHE A 198 2.69 -3.47 -10.49
N TYR A 199 1.77 -3.09 -9.61
CA TYR A 199 1.84 -3.44 -8.19
C TYR A 199 1.84 -4.95 -7.97
N LEU A 200 0.93 -5.67 -8.63
CA LEU A 200 0.87 -7.13 -8.54
C LEU A 200 2.19 -7.78 -9.00
N MET A 201 2.83 -7.24 -10.04
CA MET A 201 4.16 -7.66 -10.47
C MET A 201 5.21 -7.41 -9.38
N MET A 202 5.21 -6.24 -8.72
CA MET A 202 6.15 -5.93 -7.64
C MET A 202 6.01 -6.93 -6.47
N CYS A 203 4.77 -7.23 -6.07
CA CYS A 203 4.42 -8.23 -5.07
C CYS A 203 5.01 -9.61 -5.37
N GLN A 204 4.94 -10.05 -6.63
CA GLN A 204 5.48 -11.33 -7.08
C GLN A 204 7.01 -11.31 -7.29
N ALA A 205 7.54 -10.18 -7.75
CA ALA A 205 8.98 -9.98 -7.91
C ALA A 205 9.72 -10.21 -6.60
N PHE A 206 9.12 -9.79 -5.50
CA PHE A 206 9.67 -9.97 -4.17
C PHE A 206 10.02 -11.43 -3.85
N THR A 207 9.25 -12.39 -4.34
CA THR A 207 9.54 -13.82 -4.16
C THR A 207 10.30 -14.47 -5.30
N LEU A 208 10.66 -13.69 -6.33
CA LEU A 208 11.26 -14.17 -7.58
C LEU A 208 10.37 -15.22 -8.25
N GLU A 209 9.06 -15.08 -8.07
CA GLU A 209 8.08 -16.00 -8.60
C GLU A 209 7.42 -15.43 -9.82
N PRO A 210 7.58 -16.10 -10.97
CA PRO A 210 6.79 -15.77 -12.13
C PRO A 210 5.36 -16.30 -11.96
N ASN A 211 4.41 -15.46 -11.54
CA ASN A 211 3.01 -15.75 -11.86
C ASN A 211 2.79 -15.36 -13.32
N THR A 212 2.40 -16.35 -14.11
CA THR A 212 2.25 -16.19 -15.56
C THR A 212 0.79 -16.08 -15.99
N GLN A 213 -0.14 -16.02 -15.02
CA GLN A 213 -1.56 -15.88 -15.31
C GLN A 213 -1.85 -14.46 -15.79
N GLN A 214 -1.95 -14.30 -17.11
CA GLN A 214 -2.44 -13.08 -17.76
C GLN A 214 -3.76 -12.61 -17.14
N ALA A 215 -4.63 -13.55 -16.76
CA ALA A 215 -5.89 -13.29 -16.10
C ALA A 215 -5.73 -12.44 -14.81
N ASP A 216 -4.80 -12.78 -13.92
CA ASP A 216 -4.59 -12.03 -12.67
C ASP A 216 -4.19 -10.57 -12.93
N TYR A 217 -3.36 -10.34 -13.94
CA TYR A 217 -3.00 -8.99 -14.38
C TYR A 217 -4.17 -8.24 -15.02
N VAL A 218 -5.05 -8.92 -15.76
CA VAL A 218 -6.26 -8.30 -16.31
C VAL A 218 -7.28 -7.97 -15.19
N TYR A 219 -7.48 -8.84 -14.21
CA TYR A 219 -8.36 -8.58 -13.07
C TYR A 219 -7.88 -7.40 -12.22
N SER A 220 -6.58 -7.34 -11.92
CA SER A 220 -6.00 -6.19 -11.23
C SER A 220 -6.16 -4.89 -12.04
N ALA A 221 -6.00 -4.93 -13.37
CA ALA A 221 -6.28 -3.76 -14.22
C ALA A 221 -7.76 -3.32 -14.18
N LEU A 222 -8.72 -4.26 -14.08
CA LEU A 222 -10.14 -3.95 -13.93
C LEU A 222 -10.46 -3.22 -12.62
N THR A 223 -9.73 -3.49 -11.53
CA THR A 223 -9.84 -2.72 -10.27
C THR A 223 -9.55 -1.23 -10.50
N GLY A 224 -8.63 -0.91 -11.42
CA GLY A 224 -8.33 0.46 -11.81
C GLY A 224 -9.45 1.17 -12.57
N VAL A 225 -10.40 0.44 -13.18
CA VAL A 225 -11.53 1.04 -13.91
C VAL A 225 -12.48 1.74 -12.94
N ASP A 226 -12.84 1.09 -11.84
CA ASP A 226 -13.73 1.68 -10.83
C ASP A 226 -13.06 2.86 -10.12
N TRP A 227 -11.75 2.76 -9.86
CA TRP A 227 -10.96 3.83 -9.26
C TRP A 227 -10.81 5.07 -10.18
N ALA A 228 -10.65 4.88 -11.49
CA ALA A 228 -10.33 5.98 -12.41
C ALA A 228 -11.57 6.76 -12.94
N LYS A 229 -12.81 6.37 -12.58
CA LYS A 229 -14.04 6.97 -13.13
C LYS A 229 -14.04 8.51 -13.04
N GLY A 230 -14.44 9.17 -14.13
CA GLY A 230 -14.37 10.63 -14.30
C GLY A 230 -15.60 11.23 -14.99
N LYS A 231 -15.41 12.27 -15.81
CA LYS A 231 -16.44 12.86 -16.69
C LYS A 231 -15.99 12.80 -18.15
N ASP A 232 -16.94 12.93 -19.08
CA ASP A 232 -16.70 13.13 -20.52
C ASP A 232 -15.95 11.98 -21.25
N GLU A 233 -15.10 12.32 -22.22
CA GLU A 233 -14.40 11.41 -23.15
C GLU A 233 -13.56 10.33 -22.46
N PHE A 234 -13.01 10.63 -21.28
CA PHE A 234 -12.24 9.66 -20.51
C PHE A 234 -13.10 8.49 -20.01
N ASN A 235 -14.35 8.73 -19.62
CA ASN A 235 -15.26 7.64 -19.28
C ASN A 235 -15.55 6.72 -20.47
N ASN A 236 -15.53 7.26 -21.69
CA ASN A 236 -15.71 6.44 -22.89
C ASN A 236 -14.48 5.55 -23.10
N ARG A 237 -13.25 6.06 -22.88
CA ARG A 237 -12.01 5.27 -22.91
C ARG A 237 -12.03 4.17 -21.85
N LEU A 238 -12.36 4.50 -20.60
CA LEU A 238 -12.50 3.51 -19.52
C LEU A 238 -13.51 2.40 -19.85
N LYS A 239 -14.71 2.76 -20.34
CA LYS A 239 -15.72 1.78 -20.74
C LYS A 239 -15.26 0.90 -21.90
N ALA A 240 -14.56 1.49 -22.87
CA ALA A 240 -14.01 0.75 -24.00
C ALA A 240 -12.96 -0.27 -23.52
N PHE A 241 -12.05 0.16 -22.62
CA PHE A 241 -11.09 -0.75 -22.00
C PHE A 241 -11.78 -1.82 -21.17
N GLU A 242 -12.75 -1.48 -20.33
CA GLU A 242 -13.47 -2.46 -19.50
C GLU A 242 -14.07 -3.57 -20.37
N ASN A 243 -14.73 -3.20 -21.48
CA ASN A 243 -15.29 -4.15 -22.43
C ASN A 243 -14.20 -5.02 -23.09
N LEU A 244 -13.07 -4.41 -23.48
CA LEU A 244 -11.93 -5.12 -24.07
C LEU A 244 -11.32 -6.12 -23.09
N ALA A 245 -11.03 -5.68 -21.86
CA ALA A 245 -10.44 -6.48 -20.80
C ALA A 245 -11.36 -7.64 -20.40
N ARG A 246 -12.66 -7.40 -20.24
CA ARG A 246 -13.64 -8.47 -19.97
C ARG A 246 -13.74 -9.48 -21.11
N SER A 247 -13.59 -9.03 -22.35
CA SER A 247 -13.58 -9.93 -23.53
C SER A 247 -12.30 -10.74 -23.66
N ALA A 248 -11.17 -10.24 -23.13
CA ALA A 248 -9.88 -10.91 -23.17
C ALA A 248 -9.76 -12.08 -22.21
N VAL A 249 -10.63 -12.14 -21.19
CA VAL A 249 -10.68 -13.25 -20.21
C VAL A 249 -12.12 -13.81 -20.14
N PRO A 250 -12.59 -14.55 -21.17
CA PRO A 250 -13.98 -15.03 -21.25
C PRO A 250 -14.42 -15.96 -20.11
N GLU A 251 -13.45 -16.47 -19.34
CA GLU A 251 -13.63 -17.33 -18.16
C GLU A 251 -13.99 -16.53 -16.89
N LEU A 252 -14.26 -15.23 -17.01
CA LEU A 252 -14.76 -14.34 -15.94
C LEU A 252 -16.05 -14.83 -15.23
N ASP A 253 -16.75 -15.78 -15.82
CA ASP A 253 -17.84 -16.53 -15.20
C ASP A 253 -17.23 -17.71 -14.42
N ASP A 254 -17.24 -17.63 -13.09
CA ASP A 254 -16.56 -18.59 -12.18
C ASP A 254 -16.92 -20.05 -12.47
N ARG A 255 -18.12 -20.28 -13.03
CA ARG A 255 -18.61 -21.61 -13.42
C ARG A 255 -17.80 -22.25 -14.57
N ARG A 256 -17.01 -21.47 -15.32
CA ARG A 256 -16.21 -21.93 -16.46
C ARG A 256 -14.72 -22.08 -16.16
N SER A 257 -14.17 -21.28 -15.24
CA SER A 257 -12.74 -21.29 -14.89
C SER A 257 -12.38 -22.35 -13.84
N GLY A 258 -13.33 -22.73 -12.98
CA GLY A 258 -13.07 -23.59 -11.82
C GLY A 258 -12.20 -22.93 -10.74
N GLN A 259 -12.10 -21.59 -10.73
CA GLN A 259 -11.37 -20.80 -9.73
C GLN A 259 -12.31 -19.77 -9.11
N ASP A 260 -12.36 -19.70 -7.78
CA ASP A 260 -13.16 -18.69 -7.06
C ASP A 260 -12.48 -17.31 -7.14
N ARG A 261 -13.17 -16.35 -7.73
CA ARG A 261 -12.72 -14.96 -7.91
C ARG A 261 -13.63 -13.95 -7.21
N SER A 262 -14.54 -14.40 -6.34
CA SER A 262 -15.52 -13.59 -5.62
C SER A 262 -14.89 -12.43 -4.83
N PHE A 263 -13.73 -12.65 -4.22
CA PHE A 263 -13.03 -11.61 -3.46
C PHE A 263 -12.70 -10.37 -4.30
N TRP A 264 -12.25 -10.53 -5.55
CA TRP A 264 -12.01 -9.40 -6.45
C TRP A 264 -13.29 -8.58 -6.69
N ARG A 265 -14.43 -9.25 -6.87
CA ARG A 265 -15.72 -8.59 -7.10
C ARG A 265 -16.24 -7.90 -5.83
N ILE A 266 -16.08 -8.52 -4.67
CA ILE A 266 -16.42 -7.90 -3.38
C ILE A 266 -15.57 -6.66 -3.15
N THR A 267 -14.27 -6.73 -3.38
CA THR A 267 -13.38 -5.57 -3.23
C THR A 267 -13.69 -4.45 -4.23
N GLN A 268 -13.95 -4.78 -5.50
CA GLN A 268 -14.45 -3.81 -6.48
C GLN A 268 -15.76 -3.17 -6.00
N GLY A 269 -16.65 -3.98 -5.42
CA GLY A 269 -17.86 -3.53 -4.75
C GLY A 269 -17.57 -2.51 -3.64
N TYR A 270 -16.67 -2.81 -2.71
CA TYR A 270 -16.28 -1.90 -1.64
C TYR A 270 -15.73 -0.57 -2.17
N VAL A 271 -14.77 -0.62 -3.10
CA VAL A 271 -14.16 0.59 -3.70
C VAL A 271 -15.24 1.46 -4.35
N ARG A 272 -16.19 0.82 -5.04
CA ARG A 272 -17.33 1.52 -5.63
C ARG A 272 -18.25 2.14 -4.57
N ALA A 273 -18.61 1.40 -3.52
CA ALA A 273 -19.47 1.91 -2.46
C ALA A 273 -18.84 3.13 -1.75
N MET A 274 -17.54 3.06 -1.47
CA MET A 274 -16.81 4.17 -0.87
C MET A 274 -16.72 5.38 -1.81
N ASN A 275 -16.40 5.17 -3.09
CA ASN A 275 -16.37 6.24 -4.07
C ASN A 275 -17.76 6.91 -4.25
N ASP A 276 -18.83 6.11 -4.29
CA ASP A 276 -20.20 6.64 -4.38
C ASP A 276 -20.56 7.45 -3.11
N CYS A 277 -20.07 7.04 -1.93
CA CYS A 277 -20.19 7.79 -0.68
C CYS A 277 -19.45 9.14 -0.73
N GLU A 278 -18.20 9.16 -1.18
CA GLU A 278 -17.39 10.39 -1.35
C GLU A 278 -18.02 11.39 -2.32
N ASN A 279 -18.77 10.89 -3.30
CA ASN A 279 -19.42 11.70 -4.33
C ASN A 279 -20.92 11.95 -4.07
N ALA A 280 -21.46 11.49 -2.93
CA ALA A 280 -22.87 11.65 -2.57
C ALA A 280 -23.28 13.12 -2.43
N ARG A 281 -22.34 13.96 -1.99
CA ARG A 281 -22.48 15.42 -1.88
C ARG A 281 -21.11 16.08 -1.95
N THR A 282 -21.07 17.41 -2.02
CA THR A 282 -19.81 18.14 -1.91
C THR A 282 -19.37 18.19 -0.45
N PHE A 283 -18.18 17.68 -0.16
CA PHE A 283 -17.53 17.78 1.15
C PHE A 283 -16.42 18.84 1.12
N LYS A 284 -16.23 19.52 2.25
CA LYS A 284 -15.03 20.33 2.48
C LYS A 284 -13.86 19.45 2.91
N ALA A 285 -12.64 19.88 2.57
CA ALA A 285 -11.42 19.26 3.05
C ALA A 285 -10.55 20.26 3.81
N PRO A 286 -10.09 19.95 5.03
CA PRO A 286 -9.25 20.84 5.82
C PRO A 286 -7.93 21.13 5.10
N ARG A 287 -7.50 22.40 5.15
CA ARG A 287 -6.15 22.79 4.71
C ARG A 287 -5.05 22.28 5.66
N LYS A 288 -5.39 22.08 6.93
CA LYS A 288 -4.47 21.57 7.94
C LYS A 288 -4.19 20.08 7.70
N ALA A 289 -3.04 19.64 8.19
CA ALA A 289 -2.68 18.22 8.21
C ALA A 289 -3.72 17.43 9.01
N ARG A 290 -3.90 17.78 10.30
CA ARG A 290 -4.85 17.12 11.21
C ARG A 290 -6.30 17.30 10.77
N ILE A 291 -7.06 16.21 10.80
CA ILE A 291 -8.53 16.18 10.77
C ILE A 291 -9.03 15.81 12.17
N ASP A 292 -10.03 16.52 12.69
CA ASP A 292 -10.56 16.28 14.03
C ASP A 292 -11.83 15.42 13.96
N HIS A 293 -11.74 14.16 14.38
CA HIS A 293 -12.78 13.15 14.13
C HIS A 293 -13.24 12.36 15.38
N ASP A 294 -12.63 12.57 16.56
CA ASP A 294 -12.98 11.91 17.84
C ASP A 294 -13.04 10.36 17.81
N LEU A 295 -12.43 9.73 16.80
CA LEU A 295 -12.40 8.27 16.68
C LEU A 295 -11.16 7.70 17.37
N ASP A 296 -11.31 6.50 17.91
CA ASP A 296 -10.22 5.77 18.54
C ASP A 296 -9.06 5.49 17.57
N HIS A 297 -7.82 5.63 18.04
CA HIS A 297 -6.65 5.44 17.18
C HIS A 297 -6.47 4.00 16.70
N ASP A 298 -6.80 2.99 17.52
CA ASP A 298 -6.73 1.59 17.09
C ASP A 298 -7.77 1.36 15.98
N LEU A 299 -8.98 1.93 16.10
CA LEU A 299 -9.97 1.89 15.03
C LEU A 299 -9.42 2.51 13.73
N ILE A 300 -8.89 3.73 13.78
CA ILE A 300 -8.32 4.41 12.59
C ILE A 300 -7.21 3.60 11.94
N ILE A 301 -6.28 3.06 12.74
CA ILE A 301 -5.17 2.24 12.22
C ILE A 301 -5.72 0.97 11.56
N ALA A 302 -6.70 0.31 12.18
CA ALA A 302 -7.32 -0.89 11.63
C ALA A 302 -8.04 -0.61 10.30
N VAL A 303 -8.89 0.42 10.25
CA VAL A 303 -9.65 0.72 9.02
C VAL A 303 -8.70 1.12 7.91
N ARG A 304 -7.62 1.85 8.21
CA ARG A 304 -6.63 2.21 7.18
C ARG A 304 -5.97 0.99 6.58
N GLY A 305 -5.69 -0.06 7.38
CA GLY A 305 -5.21 -1.33 6.85
C GLY A 305 -6.23 -2.00 5.92
N ILE A 306 -7.50 -1.99 6.28
CA ILE A 306 -8.57 -2.62 5.48
C ILE A 306 -8.90 -1.81 4.22
N ASP A 307 -8.83 -0.48 4.32
CA ASP A 307 -9.26 0.47 3.30
C ASP A 307 -8.39 0.46 2.05
N THR A 308 -8.95 0.07 0.91
CA THR A 308 -8.34 0.10 -0.44
C THR A 308 -7.02 -0.64 -0.63
N ILE A 309 -6.28 -1.00 0.43
CA ILE A 309 -4.94 -1.56 0.34
C ILE A 309 -4.95 -3.08 0.29
N GLY A 310 -5.96 -3.72 0.90
CA GLY A 310 -6.27 -5.13 0.64
C GLY A 310 -6.57 -5.39 -0.84
N SER A 311 -7.07 -4.38 -1.59
CA SER A 311 -7.50 -4.52 -2.99
C SER A 311 -6.40 -4.85 -3.99
N ALA A 312 -5.18 -4.46 -3.67
CA ALA A 312 -4.11 -4.46 -4.65
C ALA A 312 -3.23 -5.74 -4.53
N TYR A 313 -3.38 -6.50 -3.43
CA TYR A 313 -2.74 -7.80 -3.25
C TYR A 313 -3.76 -8.93 -3.35
N MET A 314 -4.14 -9.27 -4.57
CA MET A 314 -5.03 -10.41 -4.77
C MET A 314 -4.52 -11.20 -5.98
N CYS A 315 -4.37 -12.50 -5.82
CA CYS A 315 -4.17 -13.45 -6.92
C CYS A 315 -5.41 -14.33 -7.01
N SER A 316 -5.44 -15.22 -8.00
CA SER A 316 -6.45 -16.29 -8.16
C SER A 316 -6.80 -17.12 -6.94
N ASP A 317 -5.94 -17.09 -5.93
CA ASP A 317 -5.97 -18.05 -4.83
C ASP A 317 -6.52 -17.44 -3.53
N GLY A 318 -6.97 -16.19 -3.57
CA GLY A 318 -7.81 -15.58 -2.55
C GLY A 318 -7.21 -15.53 -1.14
N ALA A 319 -6.62 -14.40 -0.71
CA ALA A 319 -6.21 -14.25 0.68
C ALA A 319 -6.36 -12.81 1.20
N SER A 320 -7.16 -12.65 2.26
CA SER A 320 -7.02 -11.55 3.22
C SER A 320 -6.42 -12.10 4.49
N TRP A 321 -5.35 -11.48 5.00
CA TRP A 321 -4.83 -11.79 6.33
C TRP A 321 -5.32 -10.72 7.30
N PHE A 322 -6.29 -11.08 8.12
CA PHE A 322 -6.85 -10.20 9.15
C PHE A 322 -6.26 -10.45 10.55
N ASP A 323 -5.28 -11.36 10.66
CA ASP A 323 -4.48 -11.57 11.87
C ASP A 323 -3.50 -10.42 12.09
N ASN A 324 -2.78 -10.43 13.22
CA ASN A 324 -1.85 -9.34 13.58
C ASN A 324 -0.83 -9.04 12.47
N ALA A 325 -0.20 -10.06 11.91
CA ALA A 325 0.83 -9.90 10.89
C ALA A 325 0.25 -9.41 9.55
N GLY A 326 -0.94 -9.89 9.20
CA GLY A 326 -1.69 -9.45 8.03
C GLY A 326 -2.10 -8.00 8.10
N ILE A 327 -2.72 -7.60 9.21
CA ILE A 327 -3.15 -6.21 9.44
C ILE A 327 -1.95 -5.26 9.44
N ASP A 328 -0.85 -5.59 10.12
CA ASP A 328 0.39 -4.79 10.06
C ASP A 328 0.94 -4.69 8.63
N SER A 329 0.85 -5.75 7.83
CA SER A 329 1.28 -5.71 6.42
C SER A 329 0.42 -4.77 5.58
N LEU A 330 -0.89 -4.80 5.82
CA LEU A 330 -1.84 -3.93 5.15
C LEU A 330 -1.63 -2.45 5.56
N ILE A 331 -1.48 -2.18 6.85
CA ILE A 331 -1.14 -0.84 7.36
C ILE A 331 0.17 -0.35 6.74
N GLY A 332 1.22 -1.19 6.74
CA GLY A 332 2.53 -0.83 6.19
C GLY A 332 2.50 -0.51 4.71
N SER A 333 1.56 -1.12 3.98
CA SER A 333 1.31 -0.80 2.58
C SER A 333 0.60 0.54 2.41
N GLY A 334 -0.42 0.84 3.21
CA GLY A 334 -1.10 2.14 3.18
C GLY A 334 -0.25 3.32 3.60
N LEU A 335 0.52 3.12 4.67
CA LEU A 335 1.37 4.14 5.26
C LEU A 335 2.43 4.66 4.29
N ALA A 336 2.95 3.79 3.40
CA ALA A 336 3.89 4.22 2.37
C ALA A 336 3.25 5.21 1.38
N ASN A 337 1.97 5.02 1.05
CA ASN A 337 1.21 5.96 0.24
C ASN A 337 0.96 7.27 1.00
N ASP A 338 0.52 7.15 2.25
CA ASP A 338 0.16 8.31 3.08
C ASP A 338 1.34 9.28 3.30
N VAL A 339 2.56 8.74 3.44
CA VAL A 339 3.80 9.53 3.56
C VAL A 339 4.17 10.23 2.25
N MET A 340 4.03 9.57 1.10
CA MET A 340 4.44 10.19 -0.17
C MET A 340 3.42 11.16 -0.74
N ASP A 341 2.15 11.06 -0.31
CA ASP A 341 1.08 11.82 -0.91
C ASP A 341 0.50 12.91 0.00
N LEU A 342 0.97 13.13 1.24
CA LEU A 342 0.34 14.08 2.17
C LEU A 342 0.10 15.49 1.60
N ASP A 343 1.08 16.10 0.90
CA ASP A 343 0.89 17.42 0.25
C ASP A 343 -0.24 17.36 -0.79
N ILE A 344 -0.28 16.29 -1.59
CA ILE A 344 -1.26 16.10 -2.65
C ILE A 344 -2.63 15.77 -2.08
N ASP A 345 -2.71 14.85 -1.13
CA ASP A 345 -3.93 14.44 -0.43
C ASP A 345 -4.61 15.63 0.25
N ILE A 346 -3.83 16.56 0.84
CA ILE A 346 -4.39 17.82 1.35
C ILE A 346 -4.95 18.66 0.19
N LYS A 347 -4.23 18.84 -0.92
CA LYS A 347 -4.67 19.67 -2.06
C LYS A 347 -5.88 19.11 -2.81
N THR A 348 -6.04 17.79 -2.81
CA THR A 348 -7.09 17.08 -3.53
C THR A 348 -8.28 16.76 -2.65
N GLY A 349 -8.12 16.96 -1.34
CA GLY A 349 -9.16 16.76 -0.36
C GLY A 349 -9.35 15.31 0.07
N GLU A 350 -8.34 14.45 -0.13
CA GLU A 350 -8.33 13.08 0.37
C GLU A 350 -8.25 13.08 1.90
N THR A 351 -9.27 12.52 2.56
CA THR A 351 -9.45 12.61 4.00
C THR A 351 -8.91 11.39 4.76
N ARG A 352 -8.62 10.28 4.07
CA ARG A 352 -8.33 8.98 4.69
C ARG A 352 -6.83 8.69 4.87
N ASN A 353 -5.98 9.72 4.81
CA ASN A 353 -4.53 9.61 5.01
C ASN A 353 -4.17 9.49 6.50
N LEU A 354 -3.45 8.44 6.90
CA LEU A 354 -3.21 8.12 8.32
C LEU A 354 -2.47 9.22 9.09
N LEU A 355 -1.58 9.98 8.44
CA LEU A 355 -0.84 11.05 9.10
C LEU A 355 -1.78 12.18 9.54
N ARG A 356 -2.84 12.42 8.76
CA ARG A 356 -3.88 13.41 9.04
C ARG A 356 -4.80 13.00 10.19
N LEU A 357 -4.95 11.70 10.40
CA LEU A 357 -5.90 11.12 11.35
C LEU A 357 -5.26 10.84 12.72
N LEU A 358 -3.99 10.46 12.76
CA LEU A 358 -3.34 10.06 14.02
C LEU A 358 -2.60 11.20 14.74
N TYR A 359 -2.04 12.14 13.99
CA TYR A 359 -1.07 13.06 14.57
C TYR A 359 -1.65 14.45 14.84
N PRO A 360 -1.38 15.01 16.03
CA PRO A 360 -1.98 16.27 16.42
C PRO A 360 -1.39 17.46 15.64
N ASP A 361 -2.18 18.53 15.55
CA ASP A 361 -1.72 19.84 15.09
C ASP A 361 -0.83 20.51 16.17
N GLY A 362 -0.06 21.53 15.77
CA GLY A 362 0.72 22.37 16.69
C GLY A 362 2.02 21.75 17.19
N LEU A 363 2.49 20.67 16.56
CA LEU A 363 3.82 20.12 16.84
C LEU A 363 4.91 21.08 16.34
N THR A 364 5.99 21.22 17.10
CA THR A 364 7.18 21.90 16.58
C THR A 364 7.82 21.05 15.46
N LEU A 365 8.65 21.67 14.61
CA LEU A 365 9.39 20.93 13.59
C LEU A 365 10.22 19.78 14.18
N LYS A 366 10.86 20.01 15.34
CA LYS A 366 11.64 18.99 16.04
C LYS A 366 10.78 17.81 16.50
N GLU A 367 9.58 18.08 17.02
CA GLU A 367 8.64 17.04 17.41
C GLU A 367 8.10 16.28 16.21
N SER A 368 7.80 17.00 15.13
CA SER A 368 7.34 16.42 13.87
C SER A 368 8.41 15.52 13.27
N MET A 369 9.67 15.96 13.20
CA MET A 369 10.80 15.13 12.75
C MET A 369 10.98 13.87 13.60
N ARG A 370 10.78 13.95 14.92
CA ARG A 370 10.80 12.77 15.79
C ARG A 370 9.67 11.81 15.46
N THR A 371 8.45 12.30 15.33
CA THR A 371 7.29 11.51 14.92
C THR A 371 7.54 10.83 13.57
N LEU A 372 7.98 11.56 12.55
CA LEU A 372 8.29 11.02 11.22
C LEU A 372 9.47 10.04 11.24
N SER A 373 10.48 10.26 12.08
CA SER A 373 11.58 9.29 12.24
C SER A 373 11.11 7.98 12.86
N THR A 374 10.16 8.03 13.81
CA THR A 374 9.56 6.84 14.40
C THR A 374 8.71 6.11 13.38
N ILE A 375 7.89 6.82 12.59
CA ILE A 375 7.12 6.25 11.48
C ILE A 375 8.02 5.55 10.47
N LEU A 376 9.08 6.23 10.00
CA LEU A 376 10.05 5.64 9.07
C LEU A 376 10.71 4.38 9.66
N SER A 377 11.12 4.43 10.94
CA SER A 377 11.71 3.25 11.59
C SER A 377 10.71 2.10 11.71
N GLY A 378 9.44 2.39 12.03
CA GLY A 378 8.36 1.41 12.09
C GLY A 378 8.10 0.73 10.75
N GLN A 379 8.05 1.52 9.66
CA GLN A 379 7.95 1.01 8.29
C GLN A 379 9.14 0.11 7.93
N LEU A 380 10.38 0.53 8.21
CA LEU A 380 11.57 -0.28 7.95
C LEU A 380 11.56 -1.58 8.77
N CYS A 381 11.15 -1.54 10.04
CA CYS A 381 11.00 -2.74 10.85
C CYS A 381 9.90 -3.66 10.30
N GLU A 382 8.79 -3.12 9.82
CA GLU A 382 7.74 -3.91 9.17
C GLU A 382 8.20 -4.54 7.87
N TYR A 383 8.96 -3.81 7.04
CA TYR A 383 9.54 -4.41 5.82
C TYR A 383 10.51 -5.54 6.16
N PHE A 384 11.28 -5.42 7.25
CA PHE A 384 12.14 -6.53 7.71
C PHE A 384 11.29 -7.74 8.10
N ARG A 385 10.23 -7.53 8.88
CA ARG A 385 9.33 -8.62 9.28
C ARG A 385 8.62 -9.22 8.07
N GLY A 386 8.16 -8.41 7.13
CA GLY A 386 7.57 -8.85 5.87
C GLY A 386 8.52 -9.69 5.02
N HIS A 387 9.79 -9.26 4.89
CA HIS A 387 10.84 -10.07 4.26
C HIS A 387 11.06 -11.40 4.97
N ARG A 388 11.07 -11.42 6.30
CA ARG A 388 11.24 -12.65 7.09
C ARG A 388 10.06 -13.60 6.87
N ARG A 389 8.82 -13.09 7.01
CA ARG A 389 7.58 -13.84 6.81
C ARG A 389 7.54 -14.48 5.43
N ALA A 390 7.87 -13.72 4.39
CA ALA A 390 7.94 -14.25 3.03
C ALA A 390 9.08 -15.26 2.84
N ARG A 391 10.24 -15.06 3.47
CA ARG A 391 11.44 -15.86 3.22
C ARG A 391 11.49 -17.18 3.99
N PHE A 392 11.05 -17.17 5.24
CA PHE A 392 11.20 -18.28 6.19
C PHE A 392 9.87 -18.93 6.54
N ASP A 393 8.80 -18.13 6.60
CA ASP A 393 7.49 -18.60 7.09
C ASP A 393 6.53 -18.92 5.93
N GLY A 394 6.92 -18.63 4.68
CA GLY A 394 6.10 -18.86 3.49
C GLY A 394 4.87 -17.94 3.41
N ARG A 395 4.82 -16.89 4.22
CA ARG A 395 3.68 -15.98 4.34
C ARG A 395 3.70 -14.90 3.28
N GLU A 396 2.55 -14.70 2.64
CA GLU A 396 2.40 -13.82 1.49
C GLU A 396 2.05 -12.37 1.85
N ASP A 397 1.41 -12.13 3.00
CA ASP A 397 1.11 -10.79 3.53
C ASP A 397 2.36 -9.91 3.63
N GLY A 398 3.50 -10.49 4.03
CA GLY A 398 4.75 -9.75 4.15
C GLY A 398 5.26 -9.09 2.86
N ARG A 399 4.78 -9.55 1.69
CA ARG A 399 5.13 -8.99 0.38
C ARG A 399 4.42 -7.66 0.14
N VAL A 400 3.22 -7.48 0.70
CA VAL A 400 2.34 -6.31 0.50
C VAL A 400 3.01 -5.04 1.02
N ALA A 401 3.40 -5.05 2.29
CA ALA A 401 4.08 -3.93 2.91
C ALA A 401 5.40 -3.61 2.20
N ALA A 402 6.25 -4.62 1.99
CA ALA A 402 7.61 -4.43 1.48
C ALA A 402 7.67 -3.95 0.02
N THR A 403 6.61 -4.12 -0.76
CA THR A 403 6.56 -3.71 -2.18
C THR A 403 5.77 -2.42 -2.40
N SER A 404 4.96 -2.00 -1.41
CA SER A 404 4.16 -0.77 -1.51
C SER A 404 4.96 0.49 -1.77
N PRO A 405 6.15 0.73 -1.17
CA PRO A 405 6.91 1.94 -1.48
C PRO A 405 7.20 2.11 -2.97
N ALA A 406 7.51 1.02 -3.68
CA ALA A 406 7.81 1.06 -5.10
C ALA A 406 6.60 1.42 -5.96
N TYR A 407 5.44 0.88 -5.59
CA TYR A 407 4.16 1.19 -6.24
C TYR A 407 3.73 2.62 -5.96
N SER A 408 3.74 3.00 -4.68
CA SER A 408 3.36 4.33 -4.24
C SER A 408 4.29 5.37 -4.87
N PHE A 409 5.60 5.10 -4.99
CA PHE A 409 6.53 5.99 -5.69
C PHE A 409 6.18 6.13 -7.18
N CYS A 410 5.76 5.03 -7.82
CA CYS A 410 5.29 5.03 -9.20
C CYS A 410 4.02 5.90 -9.37
N ARG A 411 3.06 5.73 -8.47
CA ARG A 411 1.80 6.50 -8.43
C ARG A 411 2.03 7.98 -8.10
N SER A 412 2.91 8.29 -7.14
CA SER A 412 3.18 9.67 -6.73
C SER A 412 3.91 10.47 -7.81
N ARG A 413 4.64 9.82 -8.73
CA ARG A 413 5.23 10.51 -9.90
C ARG A 413 4.18 11.09 -10.85
N HIS A 414 3.07 10.38 -11.05
CA HIS A 414 1.90 10.93 -11.75
C HIS A 414 1.38 12.23 -11.09
N ARG A 415 1.59 12.37 -9.77
CA ARG A 415 1.24 13.55 -8.96
C ARG A 415 2.39 14.56 -8.82
N ARG A 416 3.47 14.41 -9.61
CA ARG A 416 4.66 15.28 -9.67
C ARG A 416 5.46 15.32 -8.36
N ILE A 417 6.03 14.17 -8.03
CA ILE A 417 6.76 13.94 -6.78
C ILE A 417 7.98 14.88 -6.67
N PHE A 418 8.76 15.02 -7.75
CA PHE A 418 9.94 15.89 -7.72
C PHE A 418 9.61 17.37 -7.81
N ALA A 419 8.53 17.76 -8.51
CA ALA A 419 8.02 19.14 -8.46
C ALA A 419 7.63 19.55 -7.04
N THR A 420 7.03 18.63 -6.27
CA THR A 420 6.71 18.85 -4.86
C THR A 420 7.98 18.98 -4.03
N LEU A 421 9.00 18.13 -4.24
CA LEU A 421 10.30 18.28 -3.57
C LEU A 421 10.98 19.63 -3.89
N GLU A 422 10.93 20.10 -5.14
CA GLU A 422 11.46 21.43 -5.50
C GLU A 422 10.80 22.54 -4.70
N LYS A 423 9.47 22.52 -4.58
CA LYS A 423 8.70 23.52 -3.81
C LYS A 423 9.21 23.64 -2.37
N TYR A 424 9.42 22.51 -1.70
CA TYR A 424 9.86 22.50 -0.29
C TYR A 424 11.35 22.84 -0.14
N THR A 425 12.23 22.27 -0.96
CA THR A 425 13.68 22.57 -0.91
C THR A 425 13.99 24.04 -1.18
N ARG A 426 13.23 24.70 -2.07
CA ARG A 426 13.39 26.14 -2.33
C ARG A 426 12.91 27.03 -1.18
N ARG A 427 11.87 26.59 -0.47
CA ARG A 427 11.28 27.35 0.65
C ARG A 427 12.06 27.18 1.95
N TYR A 428 12.68 26.02 2.14
CA TYR A 428 13.36 25.65 3.39
C TYR A 428 14.83 25.30 3.11
N PRO A 429 15.78 26.23 3.32
CA PRO A 429 17.21 26.00 3.07
C PRO A 429 17.80 24.82 3.83
N ASP A 430 17.28 24.54 5.04
CA ASP A 430 17.73 23.45 5.90
C ASP A 430 17.06 22.10 5.57
N PHE A 431 16.24 22.02 4.51
CA PHE A 431 15.47 20.82 4.14
C PHE A 431 16.32 19.55 4.15
N TRP A 432 17.45 19.56 3.43
CA TRP A 432 18.32 18.38 3.34
C TRP A 432 18.98 18.04 4.68
N GLN A 433 19.31 19.04 5.51
CA GLN A 433 19.82 18.78 6.86
C GLN A 433 18.77 18.03 7.69
N TRP A 434 17.51 18.45 7.65
CA TRP A 434 16.42 17.77 8.34
C TRP A 434 16.16 16.37 7.78
N THR A 435 16.27 16.17 6.46
CA THR A 435 16.18 14.84 5.84
C THR A 435 17.23 13.88 6.40
N TRP A 436 18.48 14.33 6.51
CA TRP A 436 19.55 13.52 7.09
C TRP A 436 19.35 13.27 8.59
N GLU A 437 18.80 14.24 9.33
CA GLU A 437 18.49 14.08 10.76
C GLU A 437 17.36 13.06 10.98
N ILE A 438 16.27 13.12 10.21
CA ILE A 438 15.18 12.12 10.24
C ILE A 438 15.74 10.74 9.95
N LEU A 439 16.55 10.59 8.88
CA LEU A 439 17.17 9.31 8.54
C LEU A 439 18.07 8.81 9.67
N HIS A 440 18.86 9.69 10.27
CA HIS A 440 19.73 9.35 11.38
C HIS A 440 18.90 8.81 12.57
N MET A 441 17.90 9.56 13.03
CA MET A 441 17.03 9.16 14.14
C MET A 441 16.25 7.87 13.86
N ALA A 442 15.81 7.66 12.62
CA ALA A 442 15.14 6.42 12.22
C ALA A 442 16.12 5.23 12.29
N LYS A 443 17.34 5.38 11.76
CA LYS A 443 18.40 4.35 11.83
C LYS A 443 18.73 3.94 13.26
N GLU A 444 18.69 4.86 14.22
CA GLU A 444 18.96 4.55 15.63
C GLU A 444 17.87 3.69 16.27
N GLN A 445 16.66 3.71 15.72
CA GLN A 445 15.50 2.95 16.20
C GLN A 445 15.37 1.57 15.54
N VAL A 446 16.12 1.27 14.48
CA VAL A 446 16.14 -0.06 13.86
C VAL A 446 17.05 -1.02 14.64
N THR A 447 16.59 -1.35 15.85
CA THR A 447 17.24 -2.24 16.82
C THR A 447 16.48 -3.56 16.94
N GLU A 448 16.99 -4.52 17.71
CA GLU A 448 16.25 -5.76 18.02
C GLU A 448 14.87 -5.48 18.62
N SER A 449 14.76 -4.50 19.54
CA SER A 449 13.47 -4.06 20.08
C SER A 449 12.57 -3.44 19.01
N GLY A 450 13.12 -2.63 18.10
CA GLY A 450 12.35 -2.05 17.00
C GLY A 450 11.86 -3.10 16.00
N LEU A 451 12.69 -4.11 15.70
CA LEU A 451 12.30 -5.22 14.83
C LEU A 451 11.19 -6.09 15.45
N ALA A 452 11.17 -6.20 16.77
CA ALA A 452 10.15 -6.93 17.51
C ALA A 452 8.85 -6.13 17.69
N GLU A 453 8.90 -4.80 17.72
CA GLU A 453 7.73 -3.92 17.86
C GLU A 453 6.80 -3.99 16.63
N PRO A 454 5.52 -4.41 16.77
CA PRO A 454 4.52 -4.37 15.70
C PRO A 454 4.34 -2.98 15.10
N LEU A 455 3.90 -2.90 13.83
CA LEU A 455 3.74 -1.61 13.15
C LEU A 455 2.70 -0.72 13.85
N VAL A 456 1.54 -1.29 14.22
CA VAL A 456 0.52 -0.60 15.03
C VAL A 456 1.11 0.05 16.29
N CYS A 457 2.01 -0.65 16.99
CA CYS A 457 2.65 -0.15 18.20
C CYS A 457 3.57 1.03 17.89
N SER A 458 4.36 0.93 16.82
CA SER A 458 5.27 2.01 16.42
C SER A 458 4.50 3.28 16.00
N LEU A 459 3.33 3.13 15.36
CA LEU A 459 2.45 4.24 14.98
C LEU A 459 1.90 4.98 16.22
N LYS A 460 1.43 4.23 17.22
CA LYS A 460 1.00 4.78 18.52
C LYS A 460 2.18 5.40 19.27
N ARG A 461 3.35 4.76 19.26
CA ARG A 461 4.56 5.30 19.88
C ARG A 461 4.96 6.62 19.25
N ALA A 462 4.82 6.78 17.93
CA ALA A 462 5.10 8.04 17.23
C ALA A 462 4.26 9.23 17.72
N ILE A 463 3.07 8.98 18.28
CA ILE A 463 2.22 10.01 18.93
C ILE A 463 2.87 10.48 20.23
N SER A 464 3.39 9.55 21.03
CA SER A 464 4.03 9.85 22.31
C SER A 464 5.50 10.27 22.19
N ARG A 465 6.15 9.94 21.07
CA ARG A 465 7.60 10.11 20.82
C ARG A 465 8.48 9.46 21.90
N LYS A 466 7.98 8.40 22.56
CA LYS A 466 8.74 7.62 23.55
C LYS A 466 9.87 6.82 22.87
N SER A 467 10.97 6.63 23.59
CA SER A 467 12.09 5.81 23.15
C SER A 467 11.75 4.32 23.20
N LEU A 468 12.37 3.53 22.33
CA LEU A 468 12.43 2.08 22.47
C LEU A 468 13.31 1.69 23.67
N PRO A 469 13.12 0.48 24.23
CA PRO A 469 14.10 -0.11 25.12
C PRO A 469 15.47 -0.24 24.44
N ASP A 470 16.54 -0.12 25.23
CA ASP A 470 17.91 -0.27 24.74
C ASP A 470 18.14 -1.69 24.21
N SER A 471 18.61 -1.80 22.96
CA SER A 471 18.96 -3.07 22.33
C SER A 471 19.92 -2.89 21.15
N ALA A 472 20.48 -3.99 20.64
CA ALA A 472 21.48 -3.94 19.59
C ALA A 472 20.89 -3.44 18.26
N ARG A 473 21.67 -2.66 17.50
CA ARG A 473 21.29 -2.21 16.15
C ARG A 473 21.31 -3.38 15.17
N SER A 474 20.28 -3.46 14.34
CA SER A 474 20.23 -4.43 13.25
C SER A 474 21.18 -4.04 12.13
N LYS A 475 21.88 -5.04 11.56
CA LYS A 475 22.73 -4.89 10.36
C LYS A 475 21.99 -5.16 9.06
N PHE A 476 20.69 -5.45 9.12
CA PHE A 476 19.91 -5.85 7.95
C PHE A 476 19.93 -4.78 6.84
N TYR A 477 19.80 -3.52 7.22
CA TYR A 477 19.69 -2.39 6.31
C TYR A 477 21.02 -1.70 5.99
N ASP A 478 22.18 -2.22 6.40
CA ASP A 478 23.47 -1.54 6.18
C ASP A 478 23.72 -1.23 4.70
N SER A 479 23.47 -2.20 3.81
CA SER A 479 23.62 -2.00 2.36
C SER A 479 22.57 -1.05 1.78
N PHE A 480 21.38 -1.00 2.38
CA PHE A 480 20.32 -0.08 1.99
C PHE A 480 20.64 1.36 2.41
N TYR A 481 21.14 1.56 3.63
CA TYR A 481 21.61 2.88 4.07
C TYR A 481 22.79 3.38 3.25
N ALA A 482 23.71 2.49 2.86
CA ALA A 482 24.80 2.84 1.95
C ALA A 482 24.30 3.27 0.56
N LEU A 483 23.17 2.70 0.09
CA LEU A 483 22.52 3.10 -1.16
C LEU A 483 21.86 4.48 -1.03
N ILE A 484 21.24 4.81 0.11
CA ILE A 484 20.63 6.13 0.35
C ILE A 484 21.68 7.24 0.48
N GLN A 485 22.86 6.93 1.04
CA GLN A 485 23.88 7.94 1.38
C GLN A 485 24.85 8.26 0.24
N ASP A 486 25.02 7.34 -0.72
CA ASP A 486 25.93 7.49 -1.87
C ASP A 486 25.51 6.56 -3.00
N GLY A 487 25.50 5.25 -2.74
CA GLY A 487 25.07 4.23 -3.71
C GLY A 487 25.96 4.01 -4.95
N THR A 488 26.92 4.90 -5.25
CA THR A 488 27.76 4.87 -6.46
C THR A 488 28.45 3.52 -6.69
N LYS A 489 29.05 2.93 -5.65
CA LYS A 489 29.72 1.61 -5.74
C LYS A 489 28.79 0.50 -6.24
N GLN A 490 27.51 0.56 -5.90
CA GLN A 490 26.52 -0.42 -6.32
C GLN A 490 26.08 -0.21 -7.78
N MET A 491 26.29 0.98 -8.33
CA MET A 491 25.95 1.37 -9.70
C MET A 491 27.09 1.12 -10.70
N GLU A 492 28.35 1.20 -10.26
CA GLU A 492 29.54 1.01 -11.12
C GLU A 492 29.72 -0.45 -11.58
N VAL A 493 29.15 -1.43 -10.87
CA VAL A 493 29.27 -2.83 -11.25
C VAL A 493 28.55 -3.11 -12.58
N ARG A 494 29.01 -4.11 -13.34
CA ARG A 494 28.48 -4.48 -14.67
C ARG A 494 26.96 -4.70 -14.67
N LYS A 495 26.44 -5.34 -13.62
CA LYS A 495 25.01 -5.67 -13.41
C LYS A 495 24.53 -5.05 -12.10
N PRO A 496 24.27 -3.73 -12.07
CA PRO A 496 23.90 -3.02 -10.85
C PRO A 496 22.59 -3.59 -10.30
N LEU A 497 22.54 -3.81 -8.98
CA LEU A 497 21.38 -4.41 -8.30
C LEU A 497 20.89 -5.76 -8.89
N GLY A 498 21.69 -6.43 -9.74
CA GLY A 498 21.36 -7.70 -10.36
C GLY A 498 20.59 -7.62 -11.69
N VAL A 499 20.35 -6.43 -12.25
CA VAL A 499 19.67 -6.29 -13.56
C VAL A 499 20.57 -6.70 -14.72
N SER A 500 19.96 -7.02 -15.87
CA SER A 500 20.69 -7.31 -17.11
C SER A 500 21.44 -6.08 -17.64
N GLU A 501 22.45 -6.32 -18.48
CA GLU A 501 23.40 -5.27 -18.92
C GLU A 501 22.77 -4.18 -19.77
N ASP A 502 21.67 -4.47 -20.45
CA ASP A 502 20.89 -3.53 -21.24
C ASP A 502 19.91 -2.70 -20.39
N LEU A 503 19.50 -3.19 -19.23
CA LEU A 503 18.75 -2.42 -18.22
C LEU A 503 19.68 -1.66 -17.25
N ALA A 504 20.96 -2.01 -17.20
CA ALA A 504 21.95 -1.37 -16.34
C ALA A 504 22.08 0.16 -16.57
N PRO A 505 22.12 0.68 -17.81
CA PRO A 505 22.15 2.12 -18.05
C PRO A 505 20.96 2.85 -17.45
N ILE A 506 19.76 2.27 -17.55
CA ILE A 506 18.53 2.84 -17.00
C ILE A 506 18.66 3.00 -15.48
N LEU A 507 19.10 1.96 -14.76
CA LEU A 507 19.23 2.05 -13.31
C LEU A 507 20.31 3.02 -12.85
N ARG A 508 21.44 3.10 -13.58
CA ARG A 508 22.50 4.08 -13.27
C ARG A 508 21.97 5.50 -13.42
N GLU A 509 21.21 5.75 -14.47
CA GLU A 509 20.65 7.06 -14.71
C GLU A 509 19.56 7.43 -13.71
N MET A 510 18.65 6.49 -13.37
CA MET A 510 17.68 6.67 -12.29
C MET A 510 18.37 6.99 -10.97
N HIS A 511 19.43 6.24 -10.61
CA HIS A 511 20.20 6.52 -9.40
C HIS A 511 20.87 7.90 -9.41
N SER A 512 21.53 8.27 -10.51
CA SER A 512 22.16 9.59 -10.63
C SER A 512 21.12 10.71 -10.48
N LEU A 513 19.95 10.56 -11.10
CA LEU A 513 18.85 11.51 -11.01
C LEU A 513 18.33 11.62 -9.57
N TRP A 514 18.06 10.49 -8.92
CA TRP A 514 17.41 10.43 -7.60
C TRP A 514 18.36 10.66 -6.41
N HIS A 515 19.65 10.81 -6.66
CA HIS A 515 20.65 11.02 -5.62
C HIS A 515 21.58 12.20 -5.94
N GLU A 516 22.51 12.04 -6.89
CA GLU A 516 23.56 13.03 -7.17
C GLU A 516 22.98 14.35 -7.67
N GLN A 517 22.11 14.27 -8.68
CA GLN A 517 21.51 15.46 -9.28
C GLN A 517 20.48 16.07 -8.33
N LEU A 518 19.73 15.25 -7.60
CA LEU A 518 18.74 15.72 -6.62
C LEU A 518 19.35 16.63 -5.55
N LEU A 519 20.52 16.26 -5.01
CA LEU A 519 21.20 17.03 -3.98
C LEU A 519 21.86 18.32 -4.50
N THR A 520 22.07 18.44 -5.80
CA THR A 520 22.76 19.56 -6.44
C THR A 520 21.85 20.44 -7.29
N ALA A 521 20.60 20.03 -7.50
CA ALA A 521 19.61 20.74 -8.30
C ALA A 521 19.25 22.09 -7.66
N THR A 522 19.48 23.17 -8.40
CA THR A 522 19.19 24.55 -7.97
C THR A 522 18.41 25.35 -9.01
N GLU A 523 18.40 24.89 -10.26
CA GLU A 523 17.73 25.58 -11.36
C GLU A 523 16.20 25.44 -11.28
N PRO A 524 15.43 26.53 -11.33
CA PRO A 524 13.96 26.45 -11.29
C PRO A 524 13.36 25.46 -12.31
N GLY A 525 12.31 24.76 -11.88
CA GLY A 525 11.62 23.74 -12.67
C GLY A 525 12.40 22.43 -12.80
N TRP A 526 13.42 22.20 -11.97
CA TRP A 526 14.14 20.93 -11.97
C TRP A 526 13.23 19.77 -11.58
N GLY A 527 12.24 20.01 -10.72
CA GLY A 527 11.31 18.98 -10.26
C GLY A 527 10.50 18.37 -11.40
N ASP A 528 9.84 19.22 -12.22
CA ASP A 528 9.09 18.75 -13.40
C ASP A 528 9.99 17.99 -14.39
N ARG A 529 11.25 18.43 -14.56
CA ARG A 529 12.22 17.73 -15.44
C ARG A 529 12.60 16.36 -14.88
N PHE A 530 12.72 16.24 -13.56
CA PHE A 530 13.05 14.98 -12.88
C PHE A 530 11.88 14.01 -12.94
N ASP A 531 10.65 14.48 -12.75
CA ASP A 531 9.43 13.68 -12.92
C ASP A 531 9.39 13.09 -14.33
N ALA A 532 9.46 13.96 -15.36
CA ALA A 532 9.42 13.54 -16.76
C ALA A 532 10.57 12.58 -17.13
N ARG A 533 11.80 12.82 -16.62
CA ARG A 533 12.93 11.93 -16.91
C ARG A 533 12.79 10.58 -16.22
N SER A 534 12.31 10.56 -14.98
CA SER A 534 12.07 9.32 -14.24
C SER A 534 11.03 8.44 -14.92
N ASP A 535 9.94 9.04 -15.39
CA ASP A 535 8.88 8.35 -16.12
C ASP A 535 9.39 7.81 -17.46
N ALA A 536 10.12 8.61 -18.23
CA ALA A 536 10.73 8.17 -19.48
C ALA A 536 11.68 6.96 -19.28
N LEU A 537 12.48 6.97 -18.20
CA LEU A 537 13.37 5.86 -17.86
C LEU A 537 12.59 4.59 -17.49
N LEU A 538 11.48 4.71 -16.75
CA LEU A 538 10.61 3.57 -16.45
C LEU A 538 9.94 3.03 -17.73
N GLY A 539 9.47 3.91 -18.61
CA GLY A 539 8.87 3.52 -19.90
C GLY A 539 9.85 2.78 -20.79
N LEU A 540 11.09 3.29 -20.91
CA LEU A 540 12.15 2.64 -21.68
C LEU A 540 12.47 1.23 -21.14
N ALA A 541 12.45 1.03 -19.82
CA ALA A 541 12.62 -0.31 -19.24
C ALA A 541 11.49 -1.26 -19.68
N GLY A 542 10.25 -0.77 -19.68
CA GLY A 542 9.10 -1.52 -20.17
C GLY A 542 9.23 -1.90 -21.65
N GLU A 543 9.70 -0.98 -22.50
CA GLU A 543 9.93 -1.24 -23.94
C GLU A 543 11.04 -2.28 -24.17
N ILE A 544 12.18 -2.15 -23.49
CA ILE A 544 13.29 -3.10 -23.58
C ILE A 544 12.84 -4.50 -23.17
N LEU A 545 12.05 -4.61 -22.10
CA LEU A 545 11.51 -5.88 -21.63
C LEU A 545 10.47 -6.43 -22.61
N ALA A 546 9.52 -5.61 -23.08
CA ALA A 546 8.48 -6.03 -24.03
C ALA A 546 9.04 -6.54 -25.37
N ALA A 547 10.21 -6.06 -25.81
CA ALA A 547 10.87 -6.52 -27.02
C ALA A 547 11.54 -7.91 -26.90
N ARG A 548 11.58 -8.52 -25.71
CA ARG A 548 12.25 -9.82 -25.49
C ARG A 548 11.30 -10.99 -25.78
N ASN A 549 11.85 -12.07 -26.32
CA ASN A 549 11.11 -13.33 -26.50
C ASN A 549 10.73 -14.03 -25.18
N ALA A 550 11.43 -13.73 -24.06
CA ALA A 550 11.18 -14.33 -22.74
C ALA A 550 11.54 -13.36 -21.59
N PRO A 551 10.79 -12.27 -21.37
CA PRO A 551 11.19 -11.19 -20.47
C PRO A 551 11.10 -11.50 -18.97
N LYS A 552 10.44 -12.60 -18.58
CA LYS A 552 9.97 -12.85 -17.21
C LYS A 552 11.04 -12.65 -16.14
N GLU A 553 12.16 -13.38 -16.22
CA GLU A 553 13.20 -13.32 -15.18
C GLU A 553 13.80 -11.91 -15.04
N ASP A 554 14.05 -11.22 -16.15
CA ASP A 554 14.61 -9.88 -16.14
C ASP A 554 13.61 -8.82 -15.68
N MET A 555 12.32 -9.00 -16.00
CA MET A 555 11.24 -8.16 -15.48
C MET A 555 11.20 -8.21 -13.94
N TYR A 556 11.29 -9.41 -13.34
CA TYR A 556 11.32 -9.54 -11.88
C TYR A 556 12.60 -8.97 -11.25
N LYS A 557 13.76 -9.16 -11.89
CA LYS A 557 15.01 -8.54 -11.44
C LYS A 557 14.93 -7.01 -11.48
N PHE A 558 14.36 -6.46 -12.55
CA PHE A 558 14.13 -5.03 -12.67
C PHE A 558 13.17 -4.53 -11.60
N ALA A 559 12.03 -5.19 -11.40
CA ALA A 559 11.05 -4.84 -10.37
C ALA A 559 11.68 -4.80 -8.96
N ILE A 560 12.48 -5.80 -8.57
CA ILE A 560 13.21 -5.78 -7.29
C ILE A 560 14.17 -4.59 -7.21
N ALA A 561 14.94 -4.35 -8.26
CA ALA A 561 15.93 -3.28 -8.27
C ALA A 561 15.27 -1.89 -8.24
N TRP A 562 14.18 -1.73 -8.99
CA TRP A 562 13.29 -0.58 -8.96
C TRP A 562 12.73 -0.33 -7.56
N GLY A 563 12.23 -1.38 -6.89
CA GLY A 563 11.70 -1.25 -5.54
C GLY A 563 12.76 -0.79 -4.53
N ARG A 564 13.99 -1.31 -4.65
CA ARG A 564 15.12 -0.85 -3.83
C ARG A 564 15.46 0.62 -4.08
N LEU A 565 15.47 1.05 -5.35
CA LEU A 565 15.76 2.45 -5.71
C LEU A 565 14.64 3.41 -5.29
N SER A 566 13.38 2.98 -5.36
CA SER A 566 12.22 3.80 -4.99
C SER A 566 12.20 4.16 -3.51
N MET A 567 12.87 3.37 -2.67
CA MET A 567 13.02 3.62 -1.23
C MET A 567 14.29 4.40 -0.86
N THR A 568 14.99 4.99 -1.84
CA THR A 568 16.24 5.74 -1.58
C THR A 568 15.97 7.16 -1.06
N LEU A 569 16.88 8.10 -1.31
CA LEU A 569 16.80 9.47 -0.79
C LEU A 569 15.45 10.17 -1.03
N PRO A 570 14.77 10.04 -2.20
CA PRO A 570 13.47 10.66 -2.40
C PRO A 570 12.41 10.23 -1.37
N PHE A 571 12.34 8.93 -1.05
CA PHE A 571 11.37 8.41 -0.08
C PHE A 571 11.59 9.00 1.33
N VAL A 572 12.85 9.15 1.73
CA VAL A 572 13.21 9.79 3.01
C VAL A 572 12.91 11.29 3.00
N ALA A 573 13.10 11.97 1.87
CA ALA A 573 12.80 13.39 1.71
C ALA A 573 11.31 13.70 1.93
N TYR A 574 10.41 12.78 1.59
CA TYR A 574 8.97 12.93 1.85
C TYR A 574 8.61 12.96 3.33
N HIS A 575 9.30 12.20 4.17
CA HIS A 575 9.17 12.32 5.61
C HIS A 575 9.58 13.72 6.12
N THR A 576 10.46 14.41 5.39
CA THR A 576 10.81 15.81 5.71
C THR A 576 9.70 16.77 5.30
N ILE A 577 9.10 16.56 4.12
CA ILE A 577 7.91 17.31 3.69
C ILE A 577 6.79 17.16 4.71
N ASP A 578 6.52 15.94 5.16
CA ASP A 578 5.46 15.67 6.12
C ASP A 578 5.73 16.31 7.48
N ALA A 579 6.98 16.25 7.95
CA ALA A 579 7.37 16.94 9.17
C ALA A 579 7.18 18.47 9.07
N ILE A 580 7.45 19.06 7.91
CA ILE A 580 7.19 20.48 7.63
C ILE A 580 5.69 20.75 7.60
N ILE A 581 4.88 19.90 6.94
CA ILE A 581 3.43 20.04 6.87
C ILE A 581 2.80 19.95 8.25
N MET A 582 3.25 19.01 9.09
CA MET A 582 2.78 18.87 10.47
C MET A 582 3.15 20.06 11.35
N ALA A 583 4.31 20.69 11.11
CA ALA A 583 4.78 21.80 11.92
C ALA A 583 4.28 23.18 11.48
N TYR A 584 4.16 23.40 10.17
CA TYR A 584 3.93 24.71 9.58
C TYR A 584 2.70 24.76 8.66
N GLY A 585 2.05 23.62 8.41
CA GLY A 585 1.00 23.48 7.42
C GLY A 585 1.55 23.31 6.00
N LEU A 586 0.61 23.12 5.06
CA LEU A 586 0.91 23.02 3.63
C LEU A 586 1.68 24.26 3.16
N ALA A 587 2.79 24.07 2.45
CA ALA A 587 3.45 25.18 1.77
C ALA A 587 2.54 25.68 0.64
N GLU A 588 2.41 26.99 0.47
CA GLU A 588 1.76 27.57 -0.72
C GLU A 588 2.76 27.73 -1.86
#